data_AF-B7C983-F1
#
_entry.id   AF-B7C983-F1
#
_cell.length_a   1.000
_cell.length_b   1.000
_cell.length_c   1.000
_cell.angle_alpha   90.00
_cell.angle_beta   90.00
_cell.angle_gamma   90.00
#
_symmetry.space_group_name_H-M   'P 1'
#
loop_
_entity.id
_entity.type
_entity.pdbx_description
1 polymer ?
#
loop_
_entity_poly.entity_id
_entity_poly.type
_entity_poly.pdbx_seq_one_letter_code
_entity_poly.pdbx_strand_id
1 'polypeptide(L)'
;MPYDCVLKPGEIARIPLGFGLIIPDGFAGYVFPRSNMAAKGLVCELPPIDSGYRGEIHAIISNVSTSSQTIHKDTRVGQLVITPVVIADFVLDLGEERGTGAFGSTGE
;
A
#
# COMPACT_ATOMS: atom_id res chain seq x y z
N MET A 1 1.57 10.86 -12.43
CA MET A 1 1.50 9.74 -13.40
C MET A 1 2.14 10.20 -14.69
N PRO A 2 2.97 9.40 -15.38
CA PRO A 2 3.67 9.87 -16.57
C PRO A 2 2.82 9.92 -17.86
N TYR A 3 1.62 9.30 -17.87
CA TYR A 3 0.74 9.16 -19.03
C TYR A 3 -0.74 9.08 -18.63
N ASP A 4 -1.66 9.23 -19.58
CA ASP A 4 -3.09 8.95 -19.39
C ASP A 4 -3.37 7.45 -19.42
N CYS A 5 -4.25 6.97 -18.54
CA CYS A 5 -4.62 5.55 -18.47
C CYS A 5 -6.10 5.38 -18.13
N VAL A 6 -6.72 4.34 -18.68
CA VAL A 6 -8.06 3.92 -18.31
C VAL A 6 -7.95 2.54 -17.68
N LEU A 7 -8.41 2.39 -16.43
CA LEU A 7 -8.52 1.11 -15.74
C LEU A 7 -9.97 0.64 -15.82
N LYS A 8 -10.20 -0.55 -16.37
CA LYS A 8 -11.52 -1.20 -16.33
C LYS A 8 -11.79 -1.80 -14.94
N PRO A 9 -13.06 -2.11 -14.61
CA PRO A 9 -13.38 -2.85 -13.39
C PRO A 9 -12.51 -4.11 -13.22
N GLY A 10 -11.89 -4.25 -12.06
CA GLY A 10 -11.00 -5.36 -11.72
C GLY A 10 -9.58 -5.27 -12.26
N GLU A 11 -9.24 -4.27 -13.09
CA GLU A 11 -7.87 -4.10 -13.59
C GLU A 11 -6.94 -3.50 -12.52
N ILE A 12 -5.66 -3.85 -12.63
CA ILE A 12 -4.59 -3.36 -11.78
C ILE A 12 -3.54 -2.69 -12.68
N ALA A 13 -3.19 -1.45 -12.36
CA ALA A 13 -2.10 -0.72 -13.00
C ALA A 13 -0.91 -0.60 -12.04
N ARG A 14 0.29 -0.86 -12.55
CA ARG A 14 1.56 -0.57 -11.85
C ARG A 14 2.13 0.72 -12.43
N ILE A 15 1.99 1.81 -11.69
CA ILE A 15 2.35 3.15 -12.15
C ILE A 15 3.77 3.47 -11.67
N PRO A 16 4.76 3.56 -12.56
CA PRO A 16 6.12 3.98 -12.17
C PRO A 16 6.10 5.42 -11.65
N LEU A 17 6.78 5.67 -10.53
CA LEU A 17 6.85 7.00 -9.91
C LEU A 17 8.08 7.80 -10.32
N GLY A 18 9.04 7.20 -11.03
CA GLY A 18 10.24 7.88 -11.53
C GLY A 18 11.35 8.06 -10.49
N PHE A 19 11.23 7.45 -9.31
CA PHE A 19 12.23 7.54 -8.26
C PHE A 19 12.33 6.25 -7.44
N GLY A 20 13.50 6.06 -6.81
CA GLY A 20 13.75 5.06 -5.77
C GLY A 20 14.14 5.74 -4.45
N LEU A 21 14.29 4.96 -3.39
CA LEU A 21 14.67 5.45 -2.05
C LEU A 21 15.73 4.54 -1.42
N ILE A 22 16.50 5.10 -0.50
CA ILE A 22 17.30 4.34 0.46
C ILE A 22 16.62 4.52 1.81
N ILE A 23 15.86 3.52 2.24
CA ILE A 23 15.16 3.53 3.52
C ILE A 23 16.06 2.85 4.57
N PRO A 24 16.29 3.45 5.75
CA PRO A 24 17.04 2.82 6.82
C PRO A 24 16.33 1.58 7.37
N ASP A 25 17.09 0.61 7.89
CA ASP A 25 16.51 -0.51 8.63
C ASP A 25 15.70 -0.02 9.84
N GLY A 26 14.62 -0.74 10.16
CA GLY A 26 13.64 -0.32 11.16
C GLY A 26 12.57 0.64 10.62
N PHE A 27 12.53 0.88 9.30
CA PHE A 27 11.48 1.64 8.63
C PHE A 27 10.98 0.91 7.37
N ALA A 28 9.73 1.18 7.00
CA ALA A 28 9.15 0.78 5.72
C ALA A 28 8.43 1.97 5.06
N GLY A 29 8.50 2.04 3.75
CA GLY A 29 7.75 3.01 2.95
C GLY A 29 6.44 2.42 2.44
N TYR A 30 5.42 3.25 2.26
CA TYR A 30 4.13 2.87 1.69
C TYR A 30 3.60 3.98 0.80
N VAL A 31 3.01 3.62 -0.33
CA VAL A 31 2.28 4.58 -1.16
C VAL A 31 0.82 4.55 -0.76
N PHE A 32 0.42 5.44 0.16
CA PHE A 32 -0.93 5.52 0.68
C PHE A 32 -1.95 6.02 -0.37
N PRO A 33 -3.19 5.48 -0.34
CA PRO A 33 -4.26 5.95 -1.20
C PRO A 33 -4.65 7.38 -0.86
N ARG A 34 -5.14 8.10 -1.88
CA ARG A 34 -5.77 9.42 -1.70
C ARG A 34 -7.28 9.25 -1.60
N SER A 35 -7.90 9.92 -0.62
CA SER A 35 -9.33 9.79 -0.33
C SER A 35 -10.23 10.05 -1.55
N ASN A 36 -9.88 11.02 -2.39
CA ASN A 36 -10.64 11.35 -3.59
C ASN A 36 -10.60 10.26 -4.68
N MET A 37 -9.55 9.44 -4.72
CA MET A 37 -9.44 8.31 -5.65
C MET A 37 -10.15 7.09 -5.07
N ALA A 38 -9.95 6.83 -3.78
CA ALA A 38 -10.65 5.75 -3.08
C ALA A 38 -12.17 5.91 -3.14
N ALA A 39 -12.70 7.14 -3.01
CA ALA A 39 -14.12 7.44 -3.16
C ALA A 39 -14.69 7.11 -4.54
N LYS A 40 -13.85 7.00 -5.57
CA LYS A 40 -14.21 6.58 -6.94
C LYS A 40 -13.98 5.09 -7.19
N GLY A 41 -13.54 4.33 -6.18
CA GLY A 41 -13.15 2.93 -6.30
C GLY A 41 -11.78 2.71 -6.97
N LEU A 42 -10.92 3.73 -7.00
CA LEU A 42 -9.49 3.55 -7.31
C LEU A 42 -8.72 3.41 -6.01
N VAL A 43 -8.24 2.19 -5.73
CA VAL A 43 -7.53 1.87 -4.49
C VAL A 43 -6.05 1.74 -4.79
N CYS A 44 -5.21 2.38 -3.97
CA CYS A 44 -3.78 2.13 -3.99
C CYS A 44 -3.49 1.00 -3.03
N GLU A 45 -2.93 -0.10 -3.53
CA GLU A 45 -2.43 -1.19 -2.68
C GLU A 45 -1.26 -0.68 -1.85
N LEU A 46 -1.06 -1.27 -0.67
CA LEU A 46 -0.05 -0.85 0.30
C LEU A 46 1.07 -1.89 0.50
N PRO A 47 1.73 -2.37 -0.57
CA PRO A 47 2.92 -3.20 -0.38
C PRO A 47 4.00 -2.36 0.32
N PRO A 48 4.73 -2.93 1.29
CA PRO A 48 5.86 -2.24 1.89
C PRO A 48 6.96 -2.04 0.84
N ILE A 49 7.59 -0.87 0.90
CA ILE A 49 8.86 -0.57 0.25
C ILE A 49 9.93 -0.85 1.31
N ASP A 50 10.60 -1.98 1.20
CA ASP A 50 11.55 -2.47 2.18
C ASP A 50 12.84 -1.65 2.22
N SER A 51 13.54 -1.64 3.36
CA SER A 51 14.84 -0.97 3.55
C SER A 51 15.93 -1.43 2.58
N GLY A 52 15.85 -2.68 2.11
CA GLY A 52 16.75 -3.24 1.10
C GLY A 52 16.40 -2.90 -0.34
N TYR A 53 15.20 -2.37 -0.62
CA TYR A 53 14.75 -2.11 -1.99
C TYR A 53 15.50 -0.92 -2.59
N ARG A 54 16.01 -1.07 -3.82
CA ARG A 54 16.75 -0.03 -4.57
C ARG A 54 16.15 0.27 -5.94
N GLY A 55 15.09 -0.44 -6.31
CA GLY A 55 14.42 -0.26 -7.59
C GLY A 55 13.56 1.01 -7.63
N GLU A 56 12.96 1.23 -8.79
CA GLU A 56 11.94 2.26 -8.96
C GLU A 56 10.66 1.90 -8.19
N ILE A 57 10.16 2.86 -7.43
CA ILE A 57 8.91 2.70 -6.68
C ILE A 57 7.72 2.83 -7.64
N HIS A 58 6.74 1.95 -7.44
CA HIS A 58 5.50 1.95 -8.20
C HIS A 58 4.31 2.18 -7.28
N ALA A 59 3.34 2.98 -7.73
CA ALA A 59 2.00 2.97 -7.15
C ALA A 59 1.20 1.85 -7.82
N ILE A 60 0.70 0.90 -7.03
CA ILE A 60 -0.14 -0.19 -7.53
C ILE A 60 -1.59 0.24 -7.33
N ILE A 61 -2.29 0.55 -8.41
CA ILE A 61 -3.67 1.03 -8.37
C ILE A 61 -4.60 -0.05 -8.90
N SER A 62 -5.58 -0.46 -8.11
CA SER A 62 -6.68 -1.34 -8.51
C SER A 62 -7.95 -0.53 -8.73
N ASN A 63 -8.73 -0.89 -9.75
CA ASN A 63 -10.09 -0.37 -9.92
C ASN A 63 -11.09 -1.39 -9.36
N VAL A 64 -11.58 -1.12 -8.16
CA VAL A 64 -12.59 -1.95 -7.47
C VAL A 64 -14.02 -1.46 -7.72
N SER A 65 -14.21 -0.41 -8.52
CA SER A 65 -15.54 0.06 -8.93
C SER A 65 -16.15 -0.82 -10.03
N THR A 66 -17.43 -0.61 -10.31
CA THR A 66 -18.14 -1.27 -11.43
C THR A 66 -18.02 -0.52 -12.76
N SER A 67 -17.29 0.60 -12.81
CA SER A 67 -17.13 1.43 -14.01
C SER A 67 -15.66 1.65 -14.35
N SER A 68 -15.37 1.92 -15.63
CA SER A 68 -14.02 2.30 -16.04
C SER A 68 -13.63 3.65 -15.44
N GLN A 69 -12.41 3.73 -14.92
CA GLN A 69 -11.87 4.94 -14.29
C GLN A 69 -10.71 5.48 -15.13
N THR A 70 -10.75 6.77 -15.45
CA THR A 70 -9.66 7.44 -16.17
C THR A 70 -8.74 8.12 -15.17
N ILE A 71 -7.45 7.80 -15.24
CA ILE A 71 -6.39 8.47 -14.50
C ILE A 71 -5.60 9.30 -15.50
N HIS A 72 -5.68 10.62 -15.37
CA HIS A 72 -4.99 11.52 -16.28
C HIS A 72 -3.50 11.61 -15.97
N LYS A 73 -2.70 11.94 -16.99
CA LYS A 73 -1.32 12.37 -16.82
C LYS A 73 -1.22 13.44 -15.72
N ASP A 74 -0.13 13.40 -14.97
CA ASP A 74 0.16 14.29 -13.84
C ASP A 74 -0.80 14.18 -12.65
N THR A 75 -1.76 13.25 -12.69
CA THR A 75 -2.54 12.89 -11.50
C THR A 75 -1.59 12.40 -10.40
N ARG A 76 -1.75 12.99 -9.21
CA ARG A 76 -1.15 12.50 -7.96
C ARG A 76 -1.93 11.26 -7.52
N VAL A 77 -1.33 10.09 -7.70
CA VAL A 77 -1.97 8.78 -7.52
C VAL A 77 -1.91 8.22 -6.10
N GLY A 78 -1.02 8.75 -5.27
CA GLY A 78 -0.80 8.31 -3.89
C GLY A 78 0.01 9.33 -3.11
N GLN A 79 0.35 8.97 -1.88
CA GLN A 79 1.26 9.73 -1.01
C GLN A 79 2.26 8.77 -0.36
N LEU A 80 3.56 9.07 -0.45
CA LEU A 80 4.56 8.27 0.23
C LEU A 80 4.51 8.55 1.74
N VAL A 81 4.39 7.51 2.54
CA VAL A 81 4.48 7.55 4.01
C VAL A 81 5.57 6.59 4.45
N ILE A 82 6.49 7.05 5.29
CA ILE A 82 7.54 6.22 5.89
C ILE A 82 7.17 6.02 7.36
N THR A 83 7.07 4.77 7.79
CA THR A 83 6.69 4.42 9.16
C THR A 83 7.76 3.56 9.81
N PRO A 84 7.98 3.69 11.13
CA PRO A 84 8.84 2.77 11.85
C PRO A 84 8.22 1.36 11.84
N VAL A 85 9.06 0.34 11.82
CA VAL A 85 8.69 -1.07 11.93
C VAL A 85 9.59 -1.76 12.95
N VAL A 86 9.04 -2.75 13.64
CA VAL A 86 9.82 -3.63 14.51
C VAL A 86 10.30 -4.81 13.67
N ILE A 87 11.61 -5.02 13.62
CA ILE A 87 12.21 -6.23 13.06
C ILE A 87 12.30 -7.23 14.22
N ALA A 88 11.37 -8.17 14.27
CA ALA A 88 11.27 -9.14 15.36
C ALA A 88 12.00 -10.45 15.03
N ASP A 89 12.55 -11.09 16.07
CA ASP A 89 13.04 -12.46 15.99
C ASP A 89 11.88 -13.46 16.13
N PHE A 90 11.94 -14.54 15.37
CA PHE A 90 10.98 -15.64 15.51
C PHE A 90 11.33 -16.50 16.73
N VAL A 91 10.34 -16.76 17.58
CA VAL A 91 10.47 -17.60 18.78
C VAL A 91 9.42 -18.72 18.76
N LEU A 92 9.74 -19.85 19.39
CA LEU A 92 8.81 -20.99 19.54
C LEU A 92 8.00 -20.94 20.85
N ASP A 93 8.49 -20.20 21.84
CA ASP A 93 7.83 -19.99 23.14
C ASP A 93 7.32 -18.54 23.20
N LEU A 94 6.02 -18.38 23.46
CA LEU A 94 5.32 -17.09 23.47
C LEU A 94 5.09 -16.54 24.90
N GLY A 95 5.48 -17.28 25.94
CA GLY A 95 5.21 -16.92 27.34
C GLY A 95 3.75 -17.16 27.78
N GLU A 96 3.32 -16.53 28.88
CA GLU A 96 1.95 -16.69 29.40
C GLU A 96 0.92 -15.93 28.54
N GLU A 97 -0.04 -16.68 27.98
CA GLU A 97 -1.00 -16.17 26.99
C GLU A 97 -2.00 -15.15 27.58
N ARG A 98 -2.11 -13.99 26.94
CA ARG A 98 -3.41 -13.32 26.79
C ARG A 98 -4.19 -14.18 25.79
N GLY A 99 -5.06 -15.06 26.31
CA GLY A 99 -5.63 -16.22 25.59
C GLY A 99 -6.06 -16.01 24.13
N THR A 100 -6.21 -17.12 23.39
CA THR A 100 -6.35 -17.20 21.92
C THR A 100 -7.67 -16.68 21.32
N GLY A 101 -8.40 -15.79 22.00
CA GLY A 101 -9.64 -15.21 21.48
C GLY A 101 -9.38 -14.32 20.26
N ALA A 102 -10.15 -14.48 19.20
CA ALA A 102 -10.16 -13.62 18.01
C ALA A 102 -11.60 -13.24 17.64
N PHE A 103 -11.77 -12.17 16.87
CA PHE A 103 -13.08 -11.74 16.31
C PHE A 103 -14.18 -11.42 17.35
N GLY A 104 -13.97 -10.39 18.19
CA GLY A 104 -15.06 -9.90 19.07
C GLY A 104 -15.30 -10.75 20.32
N SER A 105 -14.27 -11.42 20.83
CA SER A 105 -14.31 -12.23 22.07
C SER A 105 -14.57 -11.43 23.36
N THR A 106 -14.68 -10.10 23.26
CA THR A 106 -15.20 -9.21 24.30
C THR A 106 -16.46 -8.56 23.73
N GLY A 107 -17.57 -9.30 23.71
CA GLY A 107 -18.82 -8.79 23.15
C GLY A 107 -19.26 -7.50 23.85
N GLU A 108 -19.33 -6.41 23.09
CA GLU A 108 -20.38 -5.38 23.09
C GLU A 108 -20.60 -4.91 21.66
#